data_AF-A0A8D2AUE8-F1
#
_entry.id   AF-A0A8D2AUE8-F1
#
_cell.length_a   1.000
_cell.length_b   1.000
_cell.length_c   1.000
_cell.angle_alpha   90.00
_cell.angle_beta   90.00
_cell.angle_gamma   90.00
#
_symmetry.space_group_name_H-M   'P 1'
#
loop_
_entity.id
_entity.type
_entity.pdbx_description
1 polymer ?
#
loop_
_entity_poly.entity_id
_entity_poly.type
_entity_poly.pdbx_seq_one_letter_code
_entity_poly.pdbx_strand_id
1 'polypeptide(L)'
;MPRPRKRPAGAAGPEKKGQSEKRTKSENLGEASAKVENSSLQKTSAFKKCGRNLSNYWLMKSEPESRLEKGVDVKFSIEDLKAQPKQTACWDGVRNYQARNFLRAMKLEEAFFYHSNCKEPGIVGLMKIVKEAYPDHTQFEKNNPHYDPSSQEDNPKWSMRLVCYVHLIFFTQIFFFSYFFQ
;
A
#
# COMPACT_ATOMS: atom_id res chain seq x y z
N MET A 1 6.37 -49.76 -11.77
CA MET A 1 5.46 -50.89 -11.44
C MET A 1 5.97 -51.55 -10.15
N PRO A 2 5.10 -52.07 -9.27
CA PRO A 2 4.71 -51.31 -8.06
C PRO A 2 4.74 -52.11 -6.74
N ARG A 3 4.28 -51.40 -5.67
CA ARG A 3 3.37 -51.87 -4.60
C ARG A 3 3.99 -52.34 -3.25
N PRO A 4 3.19 -52.34 -2.16
CA PRO A 4 3.37 -51.46 -0.99
C PRO A 4 3.44 -52.26 0.33
N ARG A 5 3.38 -51.60 1.49
CA ARG A 5 2.67 -52.17 2.66
C ARG A 5 2.16 -51.11 3.63
N LYS A 6 0.87 -51.27 3.98
CA LYS A 6 0.05 -50.51 4.93
C LYS A 6 0.31 -51.00 6.37
N ARG A 7 0.36 -50.04 7.33
CA ARG A 7 -0.39 -49.86 8.62
C ARG A 7 -0.92 -51.09 9.41
N PRO A 8 -1.45 -50.95 10.66
CA PRO A 8 -1.08 -50.17 11.88
C PRO A 8 -1.31 -50.99 13.21
N ALA A 9 -1.42 -50.31 14.38
CA ALA A 9 -1.95 -50.70 15.74
C ALA A 9 -0.88 -50.80 16.84
N GLY A 10 -1.06 -50.38 18.10
CA GLY A 10 -2.16 -49.78 18.87
C GLY A 10 -1.85 -49.84 20.39
N ALA A 11 -2.41 -48.91 21.20
CA ALA A 11 -2.74 -48.97 22.66
C ALA A 11 -2.88 -47.51 23.19
N ALA A 12 -4.07 -46.90 23.41
CA ALA A 12 -5.10 -47.11 24.46
C ALA A 12 -4.53 -46.98 25.90
N GLY A 13 -4.68 -45.84 26.61
CA GLY A 13 -5.85 -45.41 27.42
C GLY A 13 -5.53 -45.61 28.94
N PRO A 14 -6.15 -44.92 29.94
CA PRO A 14 -7.56 -44.48 29.96
C PRO A 14 -7.87 -43.08 30.56
N GLU A 15 -9.12 -42.68 30.40
CA GLU A 15 -9.84 -41.51 30.92
C GLU A 15 -10.31 -41.66 32.38
N LYS A 16 -10.65 -40.54 33.07
CA LYS A 16 -11.84 -40.42 33.96
C LYS A 16 -12.38 -38.98 34.06
N LYS A 17 -13.72 -38.88 34.09
CA LYS A 17 -14.63 -37.73 34.22
C LYS A 17 -14.98 -37.39 35.69
N GLY A 18 -15.48 -36.17 35.94
CA GLY A 18 -16.39 -35.82 37.07
C GLY A 18 -16.39 -34.32 37.43
N GLN A 19 -17.45 -33.56 37.06
CA GLN A 19 -18.49 -32.92 37.94
C GLN A 19 -18.01 -31.69 38.76
N SER A 20 -18.48 -30.47 38.45
CA SER A 20 -19.70 -29.76 38.93
C SER A 20 -19.51 -29.05 40.28
N GLU A 21 -19.65 -27.72 40.32
CA GLU A 21 -20.35 -27.00 41.40
C GLU A 21 -20.65 -25.53 41.09
N LYS A 22 -21.68 -25.02 41.76
CA LYS A 22 -22.54 -23.86 41.50
C LYS A 22 -22.70 -23.10 42.83
N ARG A 23 -22.69 -21.75 42.84
CA ARG A 23 -23.40 -20.84 43.80
C ARG A 23 -22.99 -19.37 43.56
N THR A 24 -23.89 -18.46 43.14
CA THR A 24 -24.65 -17.41 43.92
C THR A 24 -23.77 -16.43 44.72
N LYS A 25 -24.03 -15.12 44.89
CA LYS A 25 -25.10 -14.15 44.55
C LYS A 25 -24.61 -12.75 45.02
N SER A 26 -25.26 -11.68 44.57
CA SER A 26 -25.41 -10.32 45.18
C SER A 26 -24.69 -9.21 44.40
N GLU A 27 -25.37 -8.37 43.61
CA GLU A 27 -26.25 -7.23 44.00
C GLU A 27 -25.55 -6.21 44.92
N ASN A 28 -25.24 -5.02 44.40
CA ASN A 28 -25.96 -3.80 44.78
C ASN A 28 -25.72 -2.59 43.85
N LEU A 29 -26.81 -1.86 43.62
CA LEU A 29 -26.97 -0.57 42.94
C LEU A 29 -27.38 0.47 44.01
N GLY A 30 -26.99 1.73 43.82
CA GLY A 30 -27.43 2.91 44.60
C GLY A 30 -26.34 3.99 44.56
N GLU A 31 -26.39 5.04 43.72
CA GLU A 31 -27.20 6.28 43.80
C GLU A 31 -26.87 7.07 45.09
N ALA A 32 -26.53 8.37 45.16
CA ALA A 32 -26.76 9.56 44.32
C ALA A 32 -25.67 10.64 44.65
N SER A 33 -25.20 11.44 43.68
CA SER A 33 -25.55 12.85 43.41
C SER A 33 -24.98 13.93 44.35
N ALA A 34 -24.10 14.79 43.82
CA ALA A 34 -23.96 16.19 44.27
C ALA A 34 -23.51 17.08 43.10
N LYS A 35 -24.33 18.10 42.82
CA LYS A 35 -24.17 19.19 41.85
C LYS A 35 -22.96 20.07 42.16
N VAL A 36 -22.25 20.52 41.12
CA VAL A 36 -21.68 21.88 41.06
C VAL A 36 -21.94 22.43 39.66
N GLU A 37 -22.75 23.48 39.61
CA GLU A 37 -23.13 24.22 38.42
C GLU A 37 -22.14 25.38 38.16
N ASN A 38 -21.91 25.62 36.86
CA ASN A 38 -21.58 26.89 36.20
C ASN A 38 -20.30 27.66 36.59
N SER A 39 -19.37 27.77 35.64
CA SER A 39 -19.15 29.09 35.05
C SER A 39 -18.64 28.99 33.61
N SER A 40 -19.35 29.71 32.75
CA SER A 40 -18.94 30.06 31.41
C SER A 40 -17.69 30.93 31.42
N LEU A 41 -16.69 30.55 30.64
CA LEU A 41 -15.86 31.52 29.93
C LEU A 41 -15.83 31.14 28.45
N GLN A 42 -16.62 31.89 27.68
CA GLN A 42 -16.48 32.01 26.25
C GLN A 42 -15.09 32.59 25.93
N LYS A 43 -14.25 31.80 25.24
CA LYS A 43 -13.15 32.24 24.35
C LYS A 43 -12.62 30.96 23.69
N THR A 44 -12.57 30.78 22.38
CA THR A 44 -12.79 31.66 21.24
C THR A 44 -13.38 30.83 20.09
N SER A 45 -14.32 31.46 19.41
CA SER A 45 -14.80 31.15 18.06
C SER A 45 -13.68 31.24 17.02
N ALA A 46 -12.70 30.34 17.06
CA ALA A 46 -11.58 30.29 16.11
C ALA A 46 -11.26 28.88 15.56
N PHE A 47 -12.08 27.86 15.83
CA PHE A 47 -11.98 26.56 15.15
C PHE A 47 -12.89 26.44 13.92
N LYS A 48 -13.45 27.56 13.47
CA LYS A 48 -14.30 27.61 12.28
C LYS A 48 -13.44 27.58 11.02
N LYS A 49 -13.28 26.35 10.50
CA LYS A 49 -13.24 26.00 9.07
C LYS A 49 -11.99 26.44 8.28
N CYS A 50 -10.85 25.81 8.55
CA CYS A 50 -9.93 25.44 7.47
C CYS A 50 -10.28 24.02 7.02
N GLY A 51 -11.25 23.92 6.10
CA GLY A 51 -11.48 22.68 5.35
C GLY A 51 -10.27 22.41 4.47
N ARG A 52 -9.17 21.93 5.06
CA ARG A 52 -8.07 21.35 4.31
C ARG A 52 -8.64 20.09 3.68
N ASN A 53 -8.84 20.10 2.36
CA ASN A 53 -8.79 18.85 1.62
C ASN A 53 -7.40 18.29 1.93
N LEU A 54 -7.34 17.33 2.86
CA LEU A 54 -6.11 16.60 3.15
C LEU A 54 -5.90 15.66 1.96
N SER A 55 -5.30 16.21 0.90
CA SER A 55 -4.79 15.41 -0.21
C SER A 55 -3.66 14.54 0.33
N ASN A 56 -3.67 13.28 -0.03
CA ASN A 56 -2.56 12.39 0.28
C ASN A 56 -1.44 12.67 -0.72
N TYR A 57 -0.21 12.66 -0.23
CA TYR A 57 0.96 12.74 -1.09
C TYR A 57 1.57 11.34 -1.22
N TRP A 58 1.90 10.98 -2.44
CA TRP A 58 2.44 9.66 -2.75
C TRP A 58 3.85 9.75 -3.31
N LEU A 59 4.60 8.67 -3.17
CA LEU A 59 5.89 8.49 -3.83
C LEU A 59 5.85 7.16 -4.57
N MET A 60 6.16 7.19 -5.86
CA MET A 60 6.08 6.04 -6.75
C MET A 60 7.45 5.82 -7.39
N LYS A 61 7.94 4.58 -7.30
CA LYS A 61 9.30 4.20 -7.68
C LYS A 61 9.32 3.57 -9.06
N SER A 62 10.26 3.99 -9.89
CA SER A 62 10.53 3.41 -11.20
C SER A 62 12.03 3.40 -11.48
N GLU A 63 12.47 2.50 -12.34
CA GLU A 63 13.89 2.30 -12.65
C GLU A 63 14.26 3.00 -13.96
N PRO A 64 15.18 4.00 -13.94
CA PRO A 64 15.51 4.75 -15.14
C PRO A 64 16.59 4.07 -16.02
N GLU A 65 17.32 3.10 -15.46
CA GLU A 65 18.37 2.36 -16.16
C GLU A 65 17.85 1.03 -16.69
N SER A 66 18.49 0.50 -17.74
CA SER A 66 18.09 -0.76 -18.35
C SER A 66 18.33 -1.93 -17.40
N ARG A 67 17.28 -2.73 -17.16
CA ARG A 67 17.36 -3.96 -16.38
C ARG A 67 16.38 -4.98 -16.92
N LEU A 68 16.88 -6.18 -17.17
CA LEU A 68 16.06 -7.26 -17.70
C LEU A 68 15.37 -8.04 -16.57
N GLU A 69 14.04 -8.12 -16.63
CA GLU A 69 13.24 -9.07 -15.89
C GLU A 69 12.65 -10.09 -16.84
N LYS A 70 12.94 -11.39 -16.63
CA LYS A 70 12.45 -12.47 -17.49
C LYS A 70 12.67 -12.21 -19.00
N GLY A 71 13.77 -11.51 -19.35
CA GLY A 71 14.13 -11.18 -20.74
C GLY A 71 13.50 -9.90 -21.30
N VAL A 72 12.73 -9.15 -20.50
CA VAL A 72 12.10 -7.87 -20.89
C VAL A 72 12.73 -6.73 -20.11
N ASP A 73 13.05 -5.62 -20.79
CA ASP A 73 13.57 -4.42 -20.13
C ASP A 73 12.45 -3.69 -19.38
N VAL A 74 12.63 -3.47 -18.07
CA VAL A 74 11.67 -2.77 -17.20
C VAL A 74 12.01 -1.29 -17.00
N LYS A 75 12.94 -0.76 -17.81
CA LYS A 75 13.33 0.64 -17.81
C LYS A 75 12.13 1.56 -18.04
N PHE A 76 11.92 2.47 -17.10
CA PHE A 76 10.97 3.57 -17.24
C PHE A 76 11.41 4.79 -16.41
N SER A 77 11.95 5.79 -17.10
CA SER A 77 12.37 7.07 -16.52
C SER A 77 11.27 8.13 -16.58
N ILE A 78 11.49 9.28 -15.93
CA ILE A 78 10.54 10.40 -16.00
C ILE A 78 10.54 11.05 -17.38
N GLU A 79 11.66 10.99 -18.09
CA GLU A 79 11.74 11.45 -19.48
C GLU A 79 10.94 10.54 -20.41
N ASP A 80 10.93 9.23 -20.14
CA ASP A 80 10.08 8.29 -20.89
C ASP A 80 8.60 8.62 -20.66
N LEU A 81 8.17 8.89 -19.43
CA LEU A 81 6.81 9.36 -19.12
C LEU A 81 6.48 10.67 -19.86
N LYS A 82 7.41 11.62 -19.90
CA LYS A 82 7.25 12.91 -20.58
C LYS A 82 7.14 12.74 -22.11
N ALA A 83 7.80 11.73 -22.67
CA ALA A 83 7.76 11.41 -24.10
C ALA A 83 6.51 10.63 -24.53
N GLN A 84 5.76 10.03 -23.59
CA GLN A 84 4.52 9.33 -23.90
C GLN A 84 3.45 10.26 -24.52
N PRO A 85 2.51 9.72 -25.31
CA PRO A 85 1.36 10.48 -25.79
C PRO A 85 0.60 11.14 -24.63
N LYS A 86 0.33 12.45 -24.74
CA LYS A 86 -0.27 13.25 -23.66
C LYS A 86 0.51 13.20 -22.34
N GLN A 87 1.79 12.83 -22.39
CA GLN A 87 2.68 12.67 -21.24
C GLN A 87 2.08 11.75 -20.16
N THR A 88 1.33 10.73 -20.61
CA THR A 88 0.50 9.88 -19.76
C THR A 88 0.87 8.42 -19.96
N ALA A 89 1.02 7.66 -18.87
CA ALA A 89 1.34 6.23 -18.90
C ALA A 89 0.51 5.44 -17.88
N CYS A 90 0.37 4.14 -18.10
CA CYS A 90 -0.09 3.21 -17.08
C CYS A 90 1.05 2.92 -16.09
N TRP A 91 0.73 2.84 -14.81
CA TRP A 91 1.64 2.44 -13.74
C TRP A 91 1.39 0.99 -13.36
N ASP A 92 1.85 0.10 -14.22
CA ASP A 92 1.70 -1.35 -14.14
C ASP A 92 2.81 -2.00 -13.30
N GLY A 93 2.83 -3.34 -13.27
CA GLY A 93 3.94 -4.11 -12.68
C GLY A 93 3.98 -4.16 -11.15
N VAL A 94 3.06 -3.49 -10.44
CA VAL A 94 3.00 -3.57 -8.97
C VAL A 94 2.53 -4.95 -8.53
N ARG A 95 3.44 -5.72 -7.91
CA ARG A 95 3.20 -7.08 -7.39
C ARG A 95 3.39 -7.22 -5.87
N ASN A 96 3.28 -6.10 -5.16
CA ASN A 96 3.27 -6.06 -3.69
C ASN A 96 1.86 -5.72 -3.17
N TYR A 97 1.32 -6.52 -2.26
CA TYR A 97 -0.05 -6.36 -1.75
C TYR A 97 -0.28 -5.02 -1.03
N GLN A 98 0.70 -4.54 -0.26
CA GLN A 98 0.59 -3.26 0.43
C GLN A 98 0.62 -2.10 -0.58
N ALA A 99 1.57 -2.12 -1.52
CA ALA A 99 1.65 -1.12 -2.59
C ALA A 99 0.39 -1.09 -3.45
N ARG A 100 -0.18 -2.26 -3.77
CA ARG A 100 -1.47 -2.37 -4.46
C ARG A 100 -2.60 -1.71 -3.67
N ASN A 101 -2.67 -1.94 -2.35
CA ASN A 101 -3.70 -1.33 -1.53
C ASN A 101 -3.54 0.21 -1.50
N PHE A 102 -2.32 0.72 -1.50
CA PHE A 102 -2.06 2.16 -1.67
C PHE A 102 -2.48 2.67 -3.05
N LEU A 103 -2.14 1.96 -4.14
CA LEU A 103 -2.64 2.29 -5.48
C LEU A 103 -4.18 2.33 -5.52
N ARG A 104 -4.88 1.45 -4.81
CA ARG A 104 -6.34 1.47 -4.73
C ARG A 104 -6.88 2.65 -3.93
N ALA A 105 -6.16 3.10 -2.90
CA ALA A 105 -6.55 4.22 -2.05
C ALA A 105 -6.27 5.61 -2.65
N MET A 106 -5.37 5.72 -3.63
CA MET A 106 -5.05 6.99 -4.31
C MET A 106 -6.31 7.67 -4.88
N LYS A 107 -6.37 8.99 -4.81
CA LYS A 107 -7.38 9.79 -5.52
C LYS A 107 -6.75 10.46 -6.74
N LEU A 108 -7.48 11.35 -7.39
CA LEU A 108 -6.94 12.22 -8.45
C LEU A 108 -6.09 13.33 -7.81
N GLU A 109 -4.88 12.95 -7.38
CA GLU A 109 -3.95 13.79 -6.63
C GLU A 109 -2.52 13.67 -7.15
N GLU A 110 -1.57 14.38 -6.52
CA GLU A 110 -0.17 14.44 -6.95
C GLU A 110 0.69 13.34 -6.30
N ALA A 111 1.73 12.92 -7.01
CA ALA A 111 2.69 11.93 -6.59
C ALA A 111 4.11 12.31 -7.05
N PHE A 112 5.10 12.03 -6.21
CA PHE A 112 6.51 12.14 -6.57
C PHE A 112 6.96 10.95 -7.40
N PHE A 113 7.68 11.22 -8.48
CA PHE A 113 8.37 10.22 -9.28
C PHE A 113 9.77 9.99 -8.70
N TYR A 114 10.05 8.78 -8.25
CA TYR A 114 11.32 8.40 -7.65
C TYR A 114 12.10 7.45 -8.55
N HIS A 115 13.32 7.82 -8.92
CA HIS A 115 14.27 6.93 -9.59
C HIS A 115 14.90 6.00 -8.56
N SER A 116 14.64 4.70 -8.71
CA SER A 116 15.23 3.63 -7.90
C SER A 116 16.20 2.78 -8.71
N ASN A 117 17.10 2.07 -8.03
CA ASN A 117 18.01 1.09 -8.63
C ASN A 117 18.84 1.65 -9.81
N CYS A 118 19.35 2.87 -9.64
CA CYS A 118 20.22 3.56 -10.59
C CYS A 118 21.41 4.15 -9.84
N LYS A 119 22.38 4.70 -10.58
CA LYS A 119 23.58 5.34 -9.99
C LYS A 119 23.23 6.50 -9.08
N GLU A 120 22.20 7.26 -9.43
CA GLU A 120 21.74 8.46 -8.70
C GLU A 120 20.26 8.32 -8.30
N PRO A 121 19.96 7.56 -7.22
CA PRO A 121 18.59 7.36 -6.78
C PRO A 121 18.03 8.63 -6.12
N GLY A 122 16.78 8.97 -6.42
CA GLY A 122 16.19 10.21 -5.90
C GLY A 122 14.83 10.58 -6.48
N ILE A 123 14.21 11.60 -5.91
CA ILE A 123 13.01 12.21 -6.48
C ILE A 123 13.45 13.08 -7.66
N VAL A 124 12.87 12.86 -8.84
CA VAL A 124 13.26 13.56 -10.06
C VAL A 124 12.17 14.47 -10.62
N GLY A 125 10.94 14.33 -10.12
CA GLY A 125 9.83 15.17 -10.55
C GLY A 125 8.51 14.83 -9.90
N LEU A 126 7.51 15.54 -10.37
CA LEU A 126 6.12 15.42 -9.94
C LEU A 126 5.28 14.87 -11.09
N MET A 127 4.34 14.00 -10.74
CA MET A 127 3.29 13.51 -11.61
C MET A 127 1.94 13.57 -10.90
N LYS A 128 0.86 13.39 -11.63
CA LYS A 128 -0.50 13.35 -11.09
C LYS A 128 -1.23 12.09 -11.51
N ILE A 129 -2.11 11.60 -10.64
CA ILE A 129 -3.01 10.49 -10.93
C ILE A 129 -4.18 11.03 -11.76
N VAL A 130 -4.38 10.49 -12.97
CA VAL A 130 -5.43 10.94 -13.90
C VAL A 130 -6.57 9.95 -14.06
N LYS A 131 -6.43 8.73 -13.52
CA LYS A 131 -7.50 7.71 -13.51
C LYS A 131 -7.49 6.92 -12.20
N GLU A 132 -8.67 6.50 -11.76
CA GLU A 132 -8.84 5.58 -10.64
C GLU A 132 -8.18 4.21 -10.89
N ALA A 133 -8.07 3.38 -9.84
CA ALA A 133 -7.42 2.08 -9.97
C ALA A 133 -8.27 1.15 -10.86
N TYR A 134 -7.61 0.46 -11.77
CA TYR A 134 -8.24 -0.50 -12.68
C TYR A 134 -7.37 -1.75 -12.83
N PRO A 135 -7.91 -2.86 -13.34
CA PRO A 135 -7.15 -4.10 -13.49
C PRO A 135 -5.87 -3.89 -14.30
N ASP A 136 -4.76 -4.42 -13.80
CA ASP A 136 -3.48 -4.40 -14.51
C ASP A 136 -3.47 -5.49 -15.59
N HIS A 137 -3.63 -5.12 -16.86
CA HIS A 137 -3.63 -6.07 -17.99
C HIS A 137 -2.38 -6.97 -18.06
N THR A 138 -1.21 -6.47 -17.63
CA THR A 138 0.07 -7.21 -17.69
C THR A 138 0.07 -8.48 -16.84
N GLN A 139 -0.83 -8.57 -15.86
CA GLN A 139 -0.94 -9.76 -15.00
C GLN A 139 -1.45 -11.00 -15.75
N PHE A 140 -2.10 -10.82 -16.91
CA PHE A 140 -2.67 -11.90 -17.72
C PHE A 140 -1.79 -12.29 -18.93
N GLU A 141 -0.79 -11.46 -19.24
CA GLU A 141 0.09 -11.65 -20.39
C GLU A 141 1.24 -12.61 -20.07
N LYS A 142 1.19 -13.86 -20.58
CA LYS A 142 2.18 -14.91 -20.24
C LYS A 142 3.64 -14.55 -20.50
N ASN A 143 3.89 -13.68 -21.48
CA ASN A 143 5.24 -13.27 -21.86
C ASN A 143 5.72 -12.02 -21.10
N ASN A 144 4.85 -11.40 -20.30
CA ASN A 144 5.17 -10.22 -19.53
C ASN A 144 5.95 -10.61 -18.25
N PRO A 145 6.97 -9.84 -17.85
CA PRO A 145 7.71 -10.11 -16.62
C PRO A 145 6.82 -10.21 -15.38
N HIS A 146 5.70 -9.48 -15.39
CA HIS A 146 4.77 -9.37 -14.28
C HIS A 146 3.52 -10.25 -14.42
N TYR A 147 3.56 -11.28 -15.29
CA TYR A 147 2.52 -12.31 -15.37
C TYR A 147 2.27 -13.00 -14.02
N ASP A 148 1.01 -13.16 -13.64
CA ASP A 148 0.59 -13.91 -12.46
C ASP A 148 -0.45 -14.99 -12.83
N PRO A 149 -0.07 -16.28 -12.90
CA PRO A 149 -0.97 -17.37 -13.27
C PRO A 149 -2.10 -17.60 -12.25
N SER A 150 -1.98 -17.03 -11.05
CA SER A 150 -2.97 -17.16 -10.00
C SER A 150 -4.02 -16.05 -10.03
N SER A 151 -3.86 -15.03 -10.88
CA SER A 151 -4.84 -13.97 -11.10
C SER A 151 -5.89 -14.40 -12.12
N GLN A 152 -7.14 -14.05 -11.86
CA GLN A 152 -8.28 -14.39 -12.71
C GLN A 152 -8.92 -13.11 -13.26
N GLU A 153 -9.47 -13.16 -14.47
CA GLU A 153 -10.06 -11.98 -15.14
C GLU A 153 -11.36 -11.48 -14.45
N ASP A 154 -12.10 -12.39 -13.82
CA ASP A 154 -13.31 -12.08 -13.06
C ASP A 154 -13.02 -11.36 -11.73
N ASN A 155 -11.87 -11.65 -11.10
CA ASN A 155 -11.41 -11.02 -9.88
C ASN A 155 -9.89 -10.73 -9.91
N PRO A 156 -9.46 -9.70 -10.65
CA PRO A 156 -8.05 -9.38 -10.85
C PRO A 156 -7.36 -9.04 -9.53
N LYS A 157 -6.26 -9.74 -9.26
CA LYS A 157 -5.45 -9.52 -8.05
C LYS A 157 -4.74 -8.18 -8.04
N TRP A 158 -4.24 -7.75 -9.19
CA TRP A 158 -3.39 -6.58 -9.35
C TRP A 158 -4.13 -5.43 -10.00
N SER A 159 -3.77 -4.22 -9.60
CA SER A 159 -4.39 -2.99 -10.05
C SER A 159 -3.30 -2.01 -10.44
N MET A 160 -3.55 -1.23 -11.48
CA MET A 160 -2.70 -0.14 -11.95
C MET A 160 -3.45 1.18 -11.97
N ARG A 161 -2.72 2.27 -12.15
CA ARG A 161 -3.25 3.64 -12.26
C ARG A 161 -2.77 4.25 -13.57
N LEU A 162 -3.46 5.28 -14.04
CA LEU A 162 -2.97 6.12 -15.13
C LEU A 162 -2.36 7.38 -14.50
N VAL A 163 -1.12 7.70 -14.87
CA VAL A 163 -0.37 8.85 -14.35
C VAL A 163 0.00 9.78 -15.49
N CYS A 164 0.07 11.08 -15.20
CA CYS A 164 0.47 12.10 -16.15
C CYS A 164 1.63 12.91 -15.57
N TYR A 165 2.63 13.19 -16.39
CA TYR A 165 3.73 14.10 -16.07
C TYR A 165 3.19 15.47 -15.65
N VAL A 166 3.87 16.13 -14.69
CA VAL A 166 3.61 17.53 -14.33
C VAL A 166 4.87 18.37 -14.57
N HIS A 167 5.95 18.16 -13.80
CA HIS A 167 7.21 18.87 -14.00
C HIS A 167 8.42 18.12 -13.40
N LEU A 168 9.63 18.45 -13.86
CA LEU A 168 10.89 17.99 -13.28
C LEU A 168 11.23 18.79 -12.02
N ILE A 169 11.83 18.12 -11.04
CA ILE A 169 12.38 18.76 -9.86
C ILE A 169 13.89 18.75 -10.00
N PHE A 170 14.49 19.94 -10.04
CA PHE A 170 15.92 20.11 -9.93
C PHE A 170 16.23 20.49 -8.48
N PHE A 171 16.83 19.58 -7.72
CA PHE A 171 17.40 19.94 -6.43
C PHE A 171 18.67 20.76 -6.71
N THR A 172 18.58 22.07 -6.54
CA THR A 172 19.74 22.98 -6.67
C THR A 172 20.74 22.82 -5.53
N GLN A 173 20.49 21.91 -4.57
CA GLN A 173 21.44 21.62 -3.50
C GLN A 173 21.28 20.17 -3.02
N ILE A 174 22.21 19.32 -3.45
CA ILE A 174 22.42 17.99 -2.87
C ILE A 174 22.87 18.23 -1.43
N PHE A 175 21.99 18.04 -0.44
CA PHE A 175 22.44 17.80 0.92
C PHE A 175 23.12 16.43 0.92
N PHE A 176 24.44 16.43 0.68
CA PHE A 176 25.29 15.29 0.96
C PHE A 176 25.15 14.98 2.46
N PHE A 177 24.36 13.96 2.79
CA PHE A 177 24.35 13.31 4.10
C PHE A 177 25.63 12.47 4.27
N SER A 178 26.79 13.08 4.05
CA SER A 178 28.09 12.41 4.11
C SER A 178 29.08 13.25 4.89
N TYR A 179 28.73 13.72 6.09
CA TYR A 179 29.70 14.13 7.11
C TYR A 179 29.03 14.08 8.48
N PHE A 180 28.91 12.88 9.08
CA PHE A 180 28.81 12.75 10.54
C PHE A 180 29.13 11.32 10.98
N PHE A 181 30.32 10.82 10.68
CA PHE A 181 31.01 9.79 11.47
C PHE A 181 32.49 9.83 11.08
N GLN A 182 33.25 10.63 11.82
CA GLN A 182 34.68 10.47 12.03
C GLN A 182 34.96 10.73 13.50
#